data_AF-A0A7S3I7G9-F1
#
_entry.id   AF-A0A7S3I7G9-F1
#
_cell.length_a   1.000
_cell.length_b   1.000
_cell.length_c   1.000
_cell.angle_alpha   90.00
_cell.angle_beta   90.00
_cell.angle_gamma   90.00
#
_symmetry.space_group_name_H-M   'P 1'
#
loop_
_entity.id
_entity.type
_entity.pdbx_description
1 polymer ?
#
loop_
_entity_poly.entity_id
_entity_poly.type
_entity_poly.pdbx_seq_one_letter_code
_entity_poly.pdbx_strand_id
1 'polypeptide(L)'
;MDDGETFYHESNCEKTYINFIFSANMLTHQVKLDNRCWYEGAEQQHLTTVTIYDVARSPESVELKQTGAQASFTYNAEMRSVTISDLPFTVYVPGATQGVKTELLQ
;
A
#
# COMPACT_ATOMS: atom_id res chain seq x y z
N MET A 1 -8.66 -5.04 -6.44
CA MET A 1 -8.04 -6.37 -6.65
C MET A 1 -9.16 -7.38 -6.73
N ASP A 2 -9.09 -8.25 -7.72
CA ASP A 2 -9.99 -9.36 -8.01
C ASP A 2 -9.13 -10.52 -8.57
N ASP A 3 -9.75 -11.62 -9.02
CA ASP A 3 -9.04 -12.75 -9.62
C ASP A 3 -8.62 -12.51 -11.09
N GLY A 4 -9.18 -11.48 -11.75
CA GLY A 4 -8.90 -11.12 -13.14
C GLY A 4 -9.56 -12.01 -14.22
N GLU A 5 -10.31 -13.04 -13.83
CA GLU A 5 -10.94 -14.05 -14.69
C GLU A 5 -12.48 -14.01 -14.64
N THR A 6 -13.09 -13.73 -13.49
CA THR A 6 -14.55 -13.83 -13.30
C THR A 6 -15.31 -12.58 -13.78
N PHE A 7 -16.11 -12.71 -14.85
CA PHE A 7 -16.78 -11.56 -15.50
C PHE A 7 -17.72 -10.70 -14.62
N TYR A 8 -18.17 -11.18 -13.44
CA TYR A 8 -19.16 -10.51 -12.59
C TYR A 8 -18.73 -10.30 -11.12
N HIS A 9 -17.48 -9.84 -10.91
CA HIS A 9 -16.90 -9.59 -9.58
C HIS A 9 -17.71 -8.67 -8.66
N GLU A 10 -18.55 -7.80 -9.22
CA GLU A 10 -19.31 -6.84 -8.42
C GLU A 10 -20.47 -7.46 -7.64
N SER A 11 -21.04 -8.58 -8.10
CA SER A 11 -22.17 -9.24 -7.42
C SER A 11 -21.75 -10.37 -6.48
N ASN A 12 -20.53 -10.90 -6.63
CA ASN A 12 -20.10 -12.17 -6.01
C ASN A 12 -19.08 -12.03 -4.88
N CYS A 13 -18.85 -10.82 -4.36
CA CYS A 13 -17.90 -10.61 -3.27
C CYS A 13 -16.44 -10.94 -3.63
N GLU A 14 -16.08 -10.92 -4.91
CA GLU A 14 -14.75 -11.27 -5.44
C GLU A 14 -13.88 -10.04 -5.68
N LYS A 15 -14.04 -8.99 -4.86
CA LYS A 15 -13.24 -7.77 -5.01
C LYS A 15 -12.84 -7.16 -3.67
N THR A 16 -11.63 -6.63 -3.62
CA THR A 16 -11.09 -5.85 -2.51
C THR A 16 -10.63 -4.50 -3.01
N TYR A 17 -11.19 -3.41 -2.47
CA TYR A 17 -10.75 -2.05 -2.76
C TYR A 17 -9.81 -1.54 -1.68
N ILE A 18 -8.75 -0.88 -2.13
CA ILE A 18 -7.70 -0.36 -1.26
C ILE A 18 -7.35 1.03 -1.75
N ASN A 19 -7.44 1.99 -0.84
CA ASN A 19 -7.06 3.36 -1.09
C ASN A 19 -5.64 3.59 -0.58
N PHE A 20 -4.77 4.11 -1.43
CA PHE A 20 -3.47 4.63 -1.04
C PHE A 20 -3.56 6.15 -1.01
N ILE A 21 -3.13 6.75 0.09
CA ILE A 21 -3.15 8.20 0.29
C ILE A 21 -1.75 8.62 0.69
N PHE A 22 -1.15 9.51 -0.09
CA PHE A 22 0.13 10.12 0.23
C PHE A 22 -0.09 11.59 0.60
N SER A 23 0.23 11.96 1.84
CA SER A 23 0.05 13.31 2.35
C SER A 23 1.05 13.60 3.47
N ALA A 24 1.58 14.82 3.53
CA ALA A 24 2.56 15.21 4.54
C ALA A 24 3.76 14.24 4.63
N ASN A 25 4.26 13.80 3.47
CA ASN A 25 5.32 12.79 3.30
C ASN A 25 5.00 11.40 3.84
N MET A 26 3.74 11.14 4.23
CA MET A 26 3.32 9.87 4.77
C MET A 26 2.47 9.11 3.77
N LEU A 27 2.84 7.86 3.49
CA LEU A 27 1.99 6.92 2.77
C LEU A 27 1.09 6.21 3.78
N THR A 28 -0.21 6.28 3.54
CA THR A 28 -1.21 5.51 4.28
C THR A 28 -1.96 4.62 3.31
N HIS A 29 -2.39 3.45 3.78
CA HIS A 29 -3.38 2.64 3.08
C HIS A 29 -4.66 2.53 3.90
N GLN A 30 -5.76 2.31 3.22
CA GLN A 30 -7.06 2.11 3.83
C GLN A 30 -7.83 1.05 3.05
N VAL A 31 -8.26 0.00 3.75
CA VAL A 31 -9.14 -1.01 3.16
C VAL A 31 -10.57 -0.46 3.08
N LYS A 32 -11.16 -0.56 1.90
CA LYS A 32 -12.55 -0.21 1.65
C LYS A 32 -13.30 -1.49 1.24
N LEU A 33 -13.99 -2.10 2.20
CA LEU A 33 -14.88 -3.22 1.94
C LEU A 33 -16.24 -2.70 1.49
N ASP A 34 -16.81 -3.27 0.44
CA ASP A 34 -18.21 -3.05 0.10
C ASP A 34 -19.03 -4.19 0.69
N ASN A 35 -20.06 -3.88 1.49
CA ASN A 35 -20.91 -4.88 2.16
C ASN A 35 -20.17 -6.00 2.94
N ARG A 36 -18.97 -5.72 3.49
CA ARG A 36 -18.07 -6.70 4.15
C ARG A 36 -17.60 -7.84 3.25
N CYS A 37 -17.66 -7.64 1.94
CA CYS A 37 -17.15 -8.59 0.95
C CYS A 37 -15.70 -8.26 0.58
N TRP A 38 -14.88 -9.31 0.44
CA TRP A 38 -13.50 -9.21 -0.02
C TRP A 38 -13.12 -10.44 -0.85
N TYR A 39 -12.21 -10.23 -1.80
CA TYR A 39 -11.54 -11.32 -2.51
C TYR A 39 -10.51 -11.97 -1.58
N GLU A 40 -10.66 -13.26 -1.27
CA GLU A 40 -9.74 -13.97 -0.36
C GLU A 40 -8.28 -13.92 -0.86
N GLY A 41 -8.04 -14.01 -2.17
CA GLY A 41 -6.70 -13.89 -2.75
C GLY A 41 -6.02 -12.53 -2.54
N ALA A 42 -6.74 -11.51 -2.08
CA ALA A 42 -6.17 -10.20 -1.73
C ALA A 42 -5.15 -10.27 -0.59
N GLU A 43 -5.29 -11.22 0.34
CA GLU A 43 -4.40 -11.37 1.49
C GLU A 43 -3.01 -11.92 1.11
N GLN A 44 -2.91 -12.53 -0.07
CA GLN A 44 -1.66 -13.05 -0.61
C GLN A 44 -0.85 -11.96 -1.34
N GLN A 45 -1.45 -10.78 -1.54
CA GLN A 45 -0.79 -9.67 -2.20
C GLN A 45 0.10 -8.91 -1.22
N HIS A 46 1.31 -8.58 -1.68
CA HIS A 46 2.30 -7.83 -0.93
C HIS A 46 2.65 -6.53 -1.65
N LEU A 47 2.75 -5.45 -0.89
CA LEU A 47 3.35 -4.21 -1.35
C LEU A 47 4.83 -4.26 -0.99
N THR A 48 5.66 -4.58 -1.98
CA THR A 48 7.11 -4.79 -1.83
C THR A 48 7.94 -3.57 -2.21
N THR A 49 7.43 -2.74 -3.13
CA THR A 49 8.15 -1.58 -3.65
C THR A 49 7.23 -0.37 -3.75
N VAL A 50 7.71 0.79 -3.33
CA VAL A 50 7.05 2.09 -3.52
C VAL A 50 8.03 3.05 -4.16
N THR A 51 7.63 3.68 -5.27
CA THR A 51 8.40 4.76 -5.89
C THR A 51 7.62 6.07 -5.78
N ILE A 52 8.24 7.08 -5.18
CA ILE A 52 7.72 8.43 -5.06
C ILE A 52 8.45 9.30 -6.09
N TYR A 53 7.71 9.93 -6.99
CA TYR A 53 8.24 10.85 -7.99
C TYR A 53 8.16 12.31 -7.52
N ASP A 54 8.82 13.20 -8.26
CA ASP A 54 8.89 14.64 -7.99
C ASP A 54 9.51 15.03 -6.64
N VAL A 55 10.27 14.11 -6.03
CA VAL A 55 11.01 14.34 -4.79
C VAL A 55 12.16 15.31 -5.06
N ALA A 56 12.10 16.49 -4.43
CA ALA A 56 13.04 17.59 -4.72
C ALA A 56 14.49 17.30 -4.28
N ARG A 57 14.68 16.47 -3.25
CA ARG A 57 16.00 16.11 -2.70
C ARG A 57 15.95 14.73 -2.05
N SER A 58 17.09 14.04 -1.98
CA SER A 58 17.18 12.78 -1.25
C SER A 58 16.68 12.95 0.18
N PRO A 59 15.80 12.06 0.69
CA PRO A 59 15.45 12.04 2.10
C PRO A 59 16.64 11.57 2.93
N GLU A 60 16.65 11.95 4.21
CA GLU A 60 17.66 11.51 5.19
C GLU A 60 17.36 10.09 5.67
N SER A 61 16.08 9.77 5.85
CA SER A 61 15.58 8.46 6.22
C SER A 61 14.19 8.24 5.65
N VAL A 62 13.78 6.97 5.59
CA VAL A 62 12.38 6.56 5.45
C VAL A 62 12.08 5.60 6.59
N GLU A 63 10.96 5.77 7.27
CA GLU A 63 10.54 4.96 8.43
C GLU A 63 9.35 4.06 8.08
N LEU A 64 9.40 2.79 8.50
CA LEU A 64 8.25 1.88 8.51
C LEU A 64 7.39 2.17 9.74
N LYS A 65 6.23 2.81 9.58
CA LYS A 65 5.41 3.30 10.71
C LYS A 65 4.90 2.21 11.65
N GLN A 66 4.70 0.99 11.15
CA GLN A 66 4.24 -0.14 11.97
C GLN A 66 5.29 -0.64 12.96
N THR A 67 6.59 -0.47 12.65
CA THR A 67 7.69 -1.03 13.44
C THR A 67 8.67 0.01 13.97
N GLY A 68 8.66 1.22 13.42
CA GLY A 68 9.66 2.27 13.65
C GLY A 68 11.02 1.98 13.02
N ALA A 69 11.15 0.88 12.26
CA ALA A 69 12.41 0.54 11.60
C ALA A 69 12.67 1.45 10.39
N GLN A 70 13.95 1.67 10.06
CA GLN A 70 14.30 2.39 8.83
C GLN A 70 14.14 1.47 7.62
N ALA A 71 13.51 2.00 6.57
CA ALA A 71 13.40 1.33 5.28
C ALA A 71 14.60 1.68 4.39
N SER A 72 15.10 0.68 3.67
CA SER A 72 16.11 0.89 2.63
C SER A 72 15.49 1.61 1.43
N PHE A 73 16.17 2.64 0.91
CA PHE A 73 15.71 3.35 -0.27
C PHE A 73 16.86 3.73 -1.21
N THR A 74 16.53 3.97 -2.47
CA THR A 74 17.42 4.52 -3.49
C THR A 74 16.85 5.82 -4.02
N TYR A 75 17.65 6.89 -4.02
CA TYR A 75 17.29 8.16 -4.65
C TYR A 75 17.90 8.27 -6.04
N ASN A 76 17.06 8.57 -7.04
CA ASN A 76 17.48 8.92 -8.39
C ASN A 76 17.29 10.42 -8.60
N ALA A 77 18.39 11.15 -8.72
CA ALA A 77 18.38 12.61 -8.90
C ALA A 77 17.89 13.05 -10.28
N GLU A 78 18.14 12.26 -11.32
CA GLU A 78 17.72 12.57 -12.70
C GLU A 78 16.20 12.45 -12.84
N MET A 79 15.64 11.36 -12.31
CA MET A 79 14.20 11.10 -12.30
C MET A 79 13.46 11.80 -11.15
N ARG A 80 14.20 12.45 -10.24
CA ARG A 80 13.68 13.05 -9.00
C ARG A 80 12.77 12.07 -8.24
N SER A 81 13.25 10.84 -8.06
CA SER A 81 12.46 9.76 -7.47
C SER A 81 13.15 9.06 -6.31
N VAL A 82 12.36 8.62 -5.33
CA VAL A 82 12.80 7.75 -4.24
C VAL A 82 12.10 6.42 -4.39
N THR A 83 12.87 5.34 -4.51
CA THR A 83 12.35 3.96 -4.52
C THR A 83 12.69 3.29 -3.22
N ILE A 84 11.65 2.88 -2.48
CA ILE A 84 11.74 2.09 -1.26
C ILE A 84 11.42 0.65 -1.63
N SER A 85 12.33 -0.27 -1.30
CA SER A 85 12.25 -1.69 -1.67
C SER A 85 12.11 -2.56 -0.44
N ASP A 86 11.81 -3.85 -0.65
CA ASP A 86 11.73 -4.89 0.38
C ASP A 86 10.73 -4.56 1.51
N LEU A 87 9.63 -3.88 1.13
CA LEU A 87 8.57 -3.53 2.07
C LEU A 87 7.82 -4.79 2.53
N PRO A 88 7.60 -4.96 3.86
CA PRO A 88 6.99 -6.17 4.41
C PRO A 88 5.46 -6.09 4.48
N PHE A 89 4.82 -5.20 3.71
CA PHE A 89 3.40 -4.90 3.89
C PHE A 89 2.52 -5.86 3.10
N THR A 90 1.62 -6.57 3.79
CA THR A 90 0.50 -7.25 3.13
C THR A 90 -0.59 -6.22 2.82
N VAL A 91 -1.14 -6.30 1.61
CA VAL A 91 -2.09 -5.29 1.11
C VAL A 91 -3.44 -5.42 1.83
N TYR A 92 -3.85 -6.63 2.22
CA TYR A 92 -5.02 -6.89 3.07
C TYR A 92 -4.66 -7.83 4.24
N VAL A 93 -5.08 -7.48 5.46
CA VAL A 93 -4.92 -8.33 6.64
C VAL A 93 -6.31 -8.78 7.12
N PRO A 94 -6.57 -10.09 7.28
CA PRO A 94 -7.83 -10.59 7.82
C PRO A 94 -8.15 -9.95 9.18
N GLY A 95 -9.37 -9.41 9.31
CA GLY A 95 -9.79 -8.67 10.51
C GLY A 95 -9.45 -7.18 10.50
N ALA A 96 -8.86 -6.65 9.41
CA ALA A 96 -8.72 -5.21 9.22
C ALA A 96 -10.09 -4.53 9.31
N THR A 97 -10.20 -3.51 10.16
CA THR A 97 -11.45 -2.76 10.34
C THR A 97 -11.64 -1.82 9.16
N GLN A 98 -12.76 -1.97 8.44
CA GLN A 98 -13.12 -1.13 7.31
C GLN A 98 -12.99 0.35 7.67
N GLY A 99 -12.35 1.13 6.79
CA GLY A 99 -12.23 2.57 6.95
C GLY A 99 -11.13 3.03 7.92
N VAL A 100 -10.46 2.13 8.63
CA VAL A 100 -9.25 2.50 9.41
C VAL A 100 -8.10 2.76 8.46
N LYS A 101 -7.44 3.91 8.65
CA LYS A 101 -6.22 4.27 7.92
C LYS A 101 -5.03 3.68 8.66
N THR A 102 -4.18 2.98 7.91
CA THR A 102 -2.92 2.44 8.41
C THR A 102 -1.78 3.25 7.81
N GLU A 103 -0.97 3.85 8.66
CA GLU A 103 0.26 4.51 8.25
C GLU A 103 1.29 3.44 7.87
N LEU A 104 1.87 3.57 6.68
CA LEU A 104 2.85 2.63 6.14
C LEU A 104 4.27 3.18 6.25
N LEU A 105 4.49 4.37 5.67
CA LEU A 105 5.81 4.97 5.48
C LEU A 105 5.77 6.45 5.81
N GLN A 106 6.87 7.00 6.33
CA GLN A 106 7.09 8.45 6.51
C GLN A 106 8.56 8.84 6.28
#